data_AF-A0A1J6KNE4-F1
#
_entry.id   AF-A0A1J6KNE4-F1
#
_cell.length_a   1.000
_cell.length_b   1.000
_cell.length_c   1.000
_cell.angle_alpha   90.00
_cell.angle_beta   90.00
_cell.angle_gamma   90.00
#
_symmetry.space_group_name_H-M   'P 1'
#
loop_
_entity.id
_entity.type
_entity.pdbx_description
1 polymer ?
#
loop_
_entity_poly.entity_id
_entity_poly.type
_entity_poly.pdbx_seq_one_letter_code
_entity_poly.pdbx_strand_id
1 'polypeptide(L)'
;MSSSSSPLLFDSLRSIIETLEKANTANLSVVRAIKHCSGTSRCLLDASERIVDTWQSTIEMLRNILEMVASKGLIKEDGAIARFYTSLLHCLHLVLTDAKGSLSGHVAGLVMALRNFIHYGLTNKSHDIFAIADKKQITSVSMKPDWPESTKSQAGRYRHPHLRNKNLKNLQLEDEKSLTLSSDSENTDSDGSGRVTCNTPYAKTRLAAIICIQDLCLADPKSFTAQWIMFLPSSDVLPPRRYEATLMSCLLFDPYLKARIAAASAIRAMLDAPSSVFLQVAEFKESAKCGSFMALSSSLGQILMQLHSGTLYLIKSETHSGLLASFFKILMLLLSSTPYSRRPWELLPTVLSSIQARIEEGFLFRSDQNILLDTAINCLSAALSVFPFSVDVRDMLLAEASAGFVSSQLKSGILSTLFRYCEPEVSPSVGFEALQAVRSVAHNYPSVMVLCWEKISLLVNRFLTFSPETRSWRDNVGNLNEPIGEKVITASIKVLDECLLAISGFKGTEDLSSDISLDSPFTSDYVKLKTISSAPSYGPHDCAVNHDGAEKLSGSEQWLEAIVRHLPLIGQHSSPMVRAASVTCFAGITSTVFFSLPQDNKISS
;
A
#
# COMPACT_ATOMS: atom_id res chain seq x y z
N MET A 1 7.81 7.62 48.20
CA MET A 1 6.69 6.82 48.77
C MET A 1 5.81 6.39 47.61
N SER A 2 6.15 5.29 46.94
CA SER A 2 5.61 4.97 45.61
C SER A 2 5.94 3.51 45.22
N SER A 3 5.19 2.54 45.76
CA SER A 3 5.49 1.11 45.57
C SER A 3 4.26 0.17 45.70
N SER A 4 3.03 0.69 45.68
CA SER A 4 1.82 -0.09 45.96
C SER A 4 1.13 -0.68 44.71
N SER A 5 1.40 -0.16 43.51
CA SER A 5 0.73 -0.58 42.27
C SER A 5 1.33 -1.83 41.63
N SER A 6 2.66 -2.01 41.70
CA SER A 6 3.35 -3.17 41.12
C SER A 6 2.91 -4.52 41.71
N PRO A 7 2.90 -4.78 43.04
CA PRO A 7 2.50 -6.09 43.56
C PRO A 7 1.07 -6.47 43.17
N LEU A 8 0.12 -5.50 43.20
CA LEU A 8 -1.27 -5.73 42.77
C LEU A 8 -1.39 -6.17 41.31
N LEU A 9 -0.49 -5.69 40.43
CA LEU A 9 -0.46 -6.04 39.02
C LEU A 9 0.05 -7.48 38.82
N PHE A 10 1.13 -7.86 39.52
CA PHE A 10 1.65 -9.22 39.54
C PHE A 10 0.67 -10.23 40.17
N ASP A 11 0.00 -9.87 41.27
CA ASP A 11 -0.99 -10.73 41.92
C ASP A 11 -2.27 -10.90 41.08
N SER A 12 -2.73 -9.83 40.41
CA SER A 12 -3.86 -9.90 39.47
C SER A 12 -3.54 -10.82 38.28
N LEU A 13 -2.35 -10.73 37.70
CA LEU A 13 -1.92 -11.59 36.59
C LEU A 13 -1.64 -13.04 37.03
N ARG A 14 -1.06 -13.26 38.22
CA ARG A 14 -0.93 -14.61 38.82
C ARG A 14 -2.31 -15.24 39.06
N SER A 15 -3.27 -14.46 39.54
CA SER A 15 -4.66 -14.89 39.70
C SER A 15 -5.32 -15.24 38.37
N ILE A 16 -4.98 -14.54 37.27
CA ILE A 16 -5.41 -14.93 35.91
C ILE A 16 -4.83 -16.31 35.53
N ILE A 17 -3.54 -16.55 35.73
CA ILE A 17 -2.89 -17.85 35.46
C ILE A 17 -3.59 -18.97 36.23
N GLU A 18 -3.74 -18.84 37.55
CA GLU A 18 -4.44 -19.83 38.37
C GLU A 18 -5.90 -20.03 37.93
N THR A 19 -6.57 -18.95 37.52
CA THR A 19 -7.97 -19.01 37.05
C THR A 19 -8.07 -19.74 35.71
N LEU A 20 -7.07 -19.61 34.82
CA LEU A 20 -6.97 -20.32 33.54
C LEU A 20 -6.60 -21.80 33.71
N GLU A 21 -5.75 -22.13 34.68
CA GLU A 21 -5.44 -23.52 35.03
C GLU A 21 -6.65 -24.24 35.63
N LYS A 22 -7.42 -23.55 36.49
CA LYS A 22 -8.67 -24.06 37.08
C LYS A 22 -9.85 -24.06 36.10
N ALA A 23 -9.76 -23.38 34.95
CA ALA A 23 -10.86 -23.22 33.99
C ALA A 23 -11.03 -24.41 33.02
N ASN A 24 -11.43 -25.58 33.52
CA ASN A 24 -11.77 -26.70 32.62
C ASN A 24 -13.22 -26.62 32.07
N THR A 25 -14.14 -25.82 32.63
CA THR A 25 -15.52 -25.67 32.07
C THR A 25 -16.36 -24.45 32.52
N ALA A 26 -16.00 -23.71 33.57
CA ALA A 26 -16.94 -22.76 34.19
C ALA A 26 -16.93 -21.33 33.60
N ASN A 27 -18.07 -20.86 33.08
CA ASN A 27 -18.23 -19.46 32.60
C ASN A 27 -17.86 -18.39 33.65
N LEU A 28 -18.07 -18.68 34.93
CA LEU A 28 -17.79 -17.75 36.03
C LEU A 28 -16.29 -17.46 36.22
N SER A 29 -15.40 -18.44 35.96
CA SER A 29 -13.95 -18.20 36.02
C SER A 29 -13.47 -17.33 34.86
N VAL A 30 -14.03 -17.53 33.66
CA VAL A 30 -13.74 -16.70 32.48
C VAL A 30 -14.19 -15.24 32.69
N VAL A 31 -15.38 -15.01 33.26
CA VAL A 31 -15.86 -13.66 33.62
C VAL A 31 -14.96 -13.00 34.66
N ARG A 32 -14.49 -13.75 35.67
CA ARG A 32 -13.51 -13.26 36.64
C ARG A 32 -12.19 -12.88 35.96
N ALA A 33 -11.65 -13.74 35.09
CA ALA A 33 -10.43 -13.49 34.34
C ALA A 33 -10.53 -12.25 33.43
N ILE A 34 -11.67 -12.05 32.75
CA ILE A 34 -11.95 -10.82 31.98
C ILE A 34 -11.87 -9.59 32.88
N LYS A 35 -12.53 -9.62 34.05
CA LYS A 35 -12.50 -8.50 35.01
C LYS A 35 -11.08 -8.20 35.51
N HIS A 36 -10.27 -9.23 35.76
CA HIS A 36 -8.86 -9.05 36.09
C HIS A 36 -8.07 -8.45 34.92
N CYS A 37 -8.20 -8.96 33.70
CA CYS A 37 -7.51 -8.39 32.53
C CYS A 37 -7.86 -6.91 32.35
N SER A 38 -9.16 -6.54 32.41
CA SER A 38 -9.59 -5.14 32.29
C SER A 38 -9.09 -4.25 33.44
N GLY A 39 -9.00 -4.79 34.66
CA GLY A 39 -8.37 -4.09 35.79
C GLY A 39 -6.87 -3.88 35.56
N THR A 40 -6.18 -4.92 35.10
CA THR A 40 -4.76 -4.87 34.76
C THR A 40 -4.48 -3.90 33.60
N SER A 41 -5.32 -3.81 32.56
CA SER A 41 -5.17 -2.81 31.49
C SER A 41 -5.17 -1.38 32.05
N ARG A 42 -6.04 -1.10 33.04
CA ARG A 42 -6.11 0.21 33.71
C ARG A 42 -4.87 0.47 34.56
N CYS A 43 -4.46 -0.51 35.37
CA CYS A 43 -3.22 -0.41 36.14
C CYS A 43 -1.96 -0.23 35.27
N LEU A 44 -1.95 -0.78 34.04
CA LEU A 44 -0.84 -0.61 33.10
C LEU A 44 -0.80 0.80 32.49
N LEU A 45 -1.96 1.40 32.19
CA LEU A 45 -2.06 2.80 31.80
C LEU A 45 -1.55 3.71 32.93
N ASP A 46 -1.99 3.47 34.17
CA ASP A 46 -1.59 4.25 35.35
C ASP A 46 -0.11 4.03 35.74
N ALA A 47 0.48 2.87 35.42
CA ALA A 47 1.87 2.53 35.73
C ALA A 47 2.88 2.93 34.63
N SER A 48 2.40 3.40 33.47
CA SER A 48 3.24 3.76 32.30
C SER A 48 4.33 4.80 32.58
N GLU A 49 4.22 5.56 33.67
CA GLU A 49 5.21 6.58 34.03
C GLU A 49 6.58 6.03 34.50
N ARG A 50 6.72 4.86 35.18
CA ARG A 50 8.02 4.50 35.83
C ARG A 50 8.38 3.00 35.92
N ILE A 51 9.68 2.74 35.60
CA ILE A 51 10.50 1.51 35.81
C ILE A 51 10.45 0.46 34.68
N VAL A 52 11.53 0.41 33.90
CA VAL A 52 11.77 -0.54 32.79
C VAL A 52 11.64 -2.01 33.22
N ASP A 53 12.14 -2.37 34.40
CA ASP A 53 12.09 -3.75 34.90
C ASP A 53 10.66 -4.28 35.04
N THR A 54 9.72 -3.42 35.46
CA THR A 54 8.30 -3.80 35.59
C THR A 54 7.63 -4.02 34.23
N TRP A 55 8.02 -3.25 33.22
CA TRP A 55 7.59 -3.45 31.83
C TRP A 55 8.14 -4.77 31.26
N GLN A 56 9.43 -5.06 31.49
CA GLN A 56 10.10 -6.28 31.05
C GLN A 56 9.42 -7.54 31.61
N SER A 57 9.17 -7.56 32.93
CA SER A 57 8.47 -8.67 33.60
C SER A 57 6.99 -8.77 33.21
N THR A 58 6.34 -7.66 32.85
CA THR A 58 4.95 -7.67 32.33
C THR A 58 4.88 -8.33 30.95
N ILE A 59 5.76 -7.94 30.03
CA ILE A 59 5.85 -8.56 28.70
C ILE A 59 6.16 -10.06 28.81
N GLU A 60 7.11 -10.44 29.67
CA GLU A 60 7.43 -11.85 29.91
C GLU A 60 6.20 -12.64 30.38
N MET A 61 5.43 -12.09 31.33
CA MET A 61 4.25 -12.79 31.83
C MET A 61 3.14 -12.89 30.79
N LEU A 62 2.90 -11.82 30.02
CA LEU A 62 1.92 -11.83 28.92
C LEU A 62 2.31 -12.85 27.83
N ARG A 63 3.60 -12.94 27.48
CA ARG A 63 4.16 -13.98 26.60
C ARG A 63 3.85 -15.37 27.15
N ASN A 64 4.21 -15.65 28.40
CA ASN A 64 4.02 -16.96 29.03
C ASN A 64 2.53 -17.37 29.10
N ILE A 65 1.61 -16.42 29.37
CA ILE A 65 0.16 -16.67 29.34
C ILE A 65 -0.31 -17.01 27.92
N LEU A 66 0.14 -16.26 26.91
CA LEU A 66 -0.22 -16.51 25.51
C LEU A 66 0.33 -17.84 24.99
N GLU A 67 1.56 -18.21 25.36
CA GLU A 67 2.16 -19.51 25.05
C GLU A 67 1.42 -20.67 25.74
N MET A 68 1.03 -20.50 27.02
CA MET A 68 0.19 -21.48 27.73
C MET A 68 -1.19 -21.67 27.07
N VAL A 69 -1.78 -20.59 26.54
CA VAL A 69 -3.05 -20.64 25.79
C VAL A 69 -2.86 -21.33 24.44
N ALA A 70 -1.77 -21.06 23.74
CA ALA A 70 -1.49 -21.62 22.41
C ALA A 70 -1.10 -23.11 22.44
N SER A 71 -0.35 -23.53 23.47
CA SER A 71 0.21 -24.89 23.58
C SER A 71 -0.81 -25.99 23.91
N LYS A 72 -2.01 -25.64 24.40
CA LYS A 72 -3.03 -26.62 24.84
C LYS A 72 -3.82 -27.32 23.70
N GLY A 73 -3.47 -27.07 22.43
CA GLY A 73 -4.02 -27.79 21.28
C GLY A 73 -5.40 -27.31 20.84
N LEU A 74 -5.43 -26.52 19.76
CA LEU A 74 -6.59 -25.73 19.28
C LEU A 74 -7.14 -24.72 20.30
N ILE A 75 -7.01 -23.44 19.97
CA ILE A 75 -7.61 -22.35 20.73
C ILE A 75 -9.13 -22.52 20.71
N LYS A 76 -9.75 -22.63 21.89
CA LYS A 76 -11.19 -22.93 22.02
C LYS A 76 -12.06 -21.78 21.50
N GLU A 77 -12.92 -22.09 20.54
CA GLU A 77 -13.89 -21.15 19.96
C GLU A 77 -15.17 -21.09 20.83
N ASP A 78 -15.14 -20.29 21.88
CA ASP A 78 -16.29 -19.99 22.75
C ASP A 78 -16.45 -18.47 22.95
N GLY A 79 -17.69 -17.98 23.05
CA GLY A 79 -17.99 -16.55 23.10
C GLY A 79 -17.54 -15.83 24.38
N ALA A 80 -17.44 -16.51 25.53
CA ALA A 80 -16.86 -15.95 26.75
C ALA A 80 -15.33 -15.97 26.65
N ILE A 81 -14.76 -17.09 26.22
CA ILE A 81 -13.32 -17.28 26.05
C ILE A 81 -12.73 -16.29 25.02
N ALA A 82 -13.44 -16.01 23.94
CA ALA A 82 -13.06 -14.98 22.96
C ALA A 82 -12.94 -13.58 23.57
N ARG A 83 -13.85 -13.21 24.50
CA ARG A 83 -13.76 -11.92 25.21
C ARG A 83 -12.55 -11.88 26.15
N PHE A 84 -12.19 -13.01 26.77
CA PHE A 84 -10.96 -13.14 27.53
C PHE A 84 -9.72 -12.92 26.64
N TYR A 85 -9.63 -13.61 25.49
CA TYR A 85 -8.52 -13.43 24.55
C TYR A 85 -8.42 -12.00 24.02
N THR A 86 -9.54 -11.39 23.62
CA THR A 86 -9.58 -9.97 23.22
C THR A 86 -9.05 -9.06 24.33
N SER A 87 -9.42 -9.31 25.59
CA SER A 87 -8.93 -8.51 26.73
C SER A 87 -7.44 -8.70 26.99
N LEU A 88 -6.94 -9.93 26.90
CA LEU A 88 -5.52 -10.27 27.03
C LEU A 88 -4.67 -9.62 25.91
N LEU A 89 -5.17 -9.65 24.67
CA LEU A 89 -4.54 -9.02 23.51
C LEU A 89 -4.56 -7.49 23.63
N HIS A 90 -5.63 -6.88 24.15
CA HIS A 90 -5.62 -5.45 24.47
C HIS A 90 -4.59 -5.08 25.54
N CYS A 91 -4.36 -5.92 26.56
CA CYS A 91 -3.24 -5.70 27.49
C CYS A 91 -1.89 -5.75 26.76
N LEU A 92 -1.68 -6.71 25.85
CA LEU A 92 -0.44 -6.81 25.09
C LEU A 92 -0.22 -5.58 24.18
N HIS A 93 -1.25 -5.17 23.43
CA HIS A 93 -1.24 -3.95 22.61
C HIS A 93 -0.74 -2.74 23.39
N LEU A 94 -1.35 -2.43 24.54
CA LEU A 94 -0.97 -1.29 25.39
C LEU A 94 0.51 -1.31 25.81
N VAL A 95 1.06 -2.49 26.10
CA VAL A 95 2.45 -2.63 26.56
C VAL A 95 3.45 -2.61 25.38
N LEU A 96 3.03 -3.02 24.18
CA LEU A 96 3.84 -2.96 22.96
C LEU A 96 3.88 -1.56 22.33
N THR A 97 2.77 -0.82 22.36
CA THR A 97 2.69 0.55 21.77
C THR A 97 3.64 1.53 22.48
N ASP A 98 3.91 1.33 23.78
CA ASP A 98 4.83 2.17 24.57
C ASP A 98 6.03 1.33 25.09
N ALA A 99 6.79 0.76 24.16
CA ALA A 99 7.92 -0.11 24.46
C ALA A 99 9.06 0.63 25.19
N LYS A 100 9.37 0.21 26.43
CA LYS A 100 10.40 0.82 27.28
C LYS A 100 11.78 0.15 27.22
N GLY A 101 11.91 -0.97 26.50
CA GLY A 101 13.12 -1.80 26.46
C GLY A 101 13.17 -2.75 25.27
N SER A 102 14.18 -3.63 25.21
CA SER A 102 14.34 -4.58 24.10
C SER A 102 13.34 -5.73 24.18
N LEU A 103 12.66 -6.01 23.06
CA LEU A 103 11.73 -7.13 22.89
C LEU A 103 12.39 -8.39 22.30
N SER A 104 13.66 -8.33 21.89
CA SER A 104 14.36 -9.40 21.15
C SER A 104 14.17 -10.82 21.71
N GLY A 105 14.28 -11.01 23.03
CA GLY A 105 14.06 -12.30 23.71
C GLY A 105 12.59 -12.75 23.84
N HIS A 106 11.62 -11.91 23.46
CA HIS A 106 10.19 -12.16 23.57
C HIS A 106 9.49 -12.31 22.20
N VAL A 107 10.04 -11.69 21.14
CA VAL A 107 9.43 -11.63 19.80
C VAL A 107 9.03 -13.01 19.28
N ALA A 108 9.94 -14.00 19.26
CA ALA A 108 9.66 -15.31 18.66
C ALA A 108 8.50 -16.06 19.35
N GLY A 109 8.43 -16.02 20.68
CA GLY A 109 7.36 -16.62 21.47
C GLY A 109 6.00 -15.94 21.23
N LEU A 110 5.99 -14.60 21.26
CA LEU A 110 4.80 -13.80 20.95
C LEU A 110 4.29 -14.05 19.52
N VAL A 111 5.19 -14.11 18.53
CA VAL A 111 4.85 -14.44 17.12
C VAL A 111 4.13 -15.78 17.04
N MET A 112 4.72 -16.83 17.63
CA MET A 112 4.18 -18.19 17.57
C MET A 112 2.80 -18.28 18.25
N ALA A 113 2.58 -17.56 19.35
CA ALA A 113 1.28 -17.50 20.00
C ALA A 113 0.25 -16.71 19.18
N LEU A 114 0.60 -15.50 18.71
CA LEU A 114 -0.27 -14.60 17.94
C LEU A 114 -0.74 -15.21 16.62
N ARG A 115 0.11 -15.99 15.94
CA ARG A 115 -0.21 -16.67 14.67
C ARG A 115 -1.47 -17.53 14.75
N ASN A 116 -1.72 -18.17 15.89
CA ASN A 116 -2.88 -19.03 16.07
C ASN A 116 -4.22 -18.26 16.09
N PHE A 117 -4.18 -16.95 16.37
CA PHE A 117 -5.38 -16.10 16.40
C PHE A 117 -5.77 -15.54 15.02
N ILE A 118 -4.89 -15.61 14.01
CA ILE A 118 -5.11 -15.05 12.67
C ILE A 118 -6.38 -15.59 12.00
N HIS A 119 -6.72 -16.86 12.18
CA HIS A 119 -7.94 -17.48 11.64
C HIS A 119 -9.00 -17.86 12.72
N TYR A 120 -8.92 -17.25 13.91
CA TYR A 120 -9.82 -17.59 15.02
C TYR A 120 -11.30 -17.36 14.68
N GLY A 121 -12.12 -18.40 14.77
CA GLY A 121 -13.54 -18.38 14.41
C GLY A 121 -13.86 -18.52 12.92
N LEU A 122 -12.87 -18.85 12.07
CA LEU A 122 -13.04 -19.02 10.61
C LEU A 122 -12.82 -20.47 10.13
N THR A 123 -12.10 -21.29 10.91
CA THR A 123 -11.63 -22.64 10.51
C THR A 123 -12.74 -23.62 10.12
N ASN A 124 -13.93 -23.49 10.73
CA ASN A 124 -15.07 -24.41 10.54
C ASN A 124 -16.11 -23.98 9.48
N LYS A 125 -15.93 -22.86 8.77
CA LYS A 125 -16.99 -22.25 7.92
C LYS A 125 -16.61 -22.03 6.45
N SER A 126 -15.44 -22.47 6.02
CA SER A 126 -14.82 -22.09 4.74
C SER A 126 -15.34 -22.84 3.49
N HIS A 127 -16.38 -23.66 3.58
CA HIS A 127 -16.94 -24.38 2.42
C HIS A 127 -18.18 -23.72 1.79
N ASP A 128 -19.14 -23.26 2.59
CA ASP A 128 -20.43 -22.79 2.04
C ASP A 128 -20.39 -21.37 1.44
N ILE A 129 -19.37 -20.57 1.77
CA ILE A 129 -19.32 -19.14 1.40
C ILE A 129 -18.80 -18.91 -0.02
N PHE A 130 -17.85 -19.73 -0.49
CA PHE A 130 -17.11 -19.46 -1.74
C PHE A 130 -17.82 -19.98 -3.01
N ALA A 131 -18.73 -20.96 -2.89
CA ALA A 131 -19.48 -21.50 -4.03
C ALA A 131 -20.53 -20.54 -4.65
N ILE A 132 -20.74 -19.36 -4.04
CA ILE A 132 -21.78 -18.39 -4.44
C ILE A 132 -21.21 -17.27 -5.33
N ALA A 133 -19.89 -17.02 -5.30
CA ALA A 133 -19.26 -15.96 -6.10
C ALA A 133 -19.15 -16.34 -7.60
N ASP A 134 -18.71 -17.56 -7.91
CA ASP A 134 -18.46 -18.01 -9.29
C ASP A 134 -19.71 -18.24 -10.16
N LYS A 135 -20.91 -18.28 -9.57
CA LYS A 135 -22.16 -18.59 -10.29
C LYS A 135 -22.91 -17.39 -10.88
N LYS A 136 -22.29 -16.20 -10.94
CA LYS A 136 -22.95 -14.96 -11.42
C LYS A 136 -22.43 -14.38 -12.73
N GLN A 137 -21.67 -15.14 -13.51
CA GLN A 137 -21.50 -14.90 -14.95
C GLN A 137 -21.71 -16.19 -15.74
N ILE A 138 -21.96 -16.04 -17.05
CA ILE A 138 -22.39 -17.06 -18.02
C ILE A 138 -23.89 -17.39 -17.95
N THR A 139 -24.63 -16.86 -18.92
CA THR A 139 -26.00 -17.29 -19.25
C THR A 139 -26.17 -17.25 -20.77
N SER A 140 -26.19 -18.41 -21.44
CA SER A 140 -26.95 -18.62 -22.69
C SER A 140 -26.87 -20.06 -23.21
N VAL A 141 -28.04 -20.71 -23.32
CA VAL A 141 -28.46 -21.63 -24.41
C VAL A 141 -27.64 -22.93 -24.65
N SER A 142 -28.18 -24.11 -24.29
CA SER A 142 -28.91 -25.00 -25.23
C SER A 142 -29.21 -26.43 -24.68
N MET A 143 -30.43 -26.91 -24.95
CA MET A 143 -30.92 -28.31 -25.09
C MET A 143 -30.71 -29.42 -24.02
N LYS A 144 -31.86 -30.07 -23.72
CA LYS A 144 -32.08 -31.43 -23.15
C LYS A 144 -31.59 -32.54 -24.10
N PRO A 145 -31.32 -33.81 -23.67
CA PRO A 145 -32.19 -34.66 -22.80
C PRO A 145 -31.45 -35.53 -21.76
N ASP A 146 -32.09 -36.37 -20.92
CA ASP A 146 -33.28 -36.23 -20.03
C ASP A 146 -33.15 -37.37 -18.95
N TRP A 147 -34.22 -38.01 -18.45
CA TRP A 147 -34.22 -38.83 -17.20
C TRP A 147 -34.23 -40.37 -17.40
N PRO A 148 -33.95 -41.16 -16.32
CA PRO A 148 -35.04 -41.65 -15.46
C PRO A 148 -34.87 -41.46 -13.94
N GLU A 149 -36.02 -41.56 -13.27
CA GLU A 149 -36.41 -41.28 -11.87
C GLU A 149 -35.58 -41.97 -10.74
N SER A 150 -35.56 -41.47 -9.49
CA SER A 150 -36.62 -41.80 -8.51
C SER A 150 -36.69 -40.97 -7.20
N THR A 151 -37.93 -40.75 -6.74
CA THR A 151 -38.41 -40.57 -5.33
C THR A 151 -38.12 -39.32 -4.46
N LYS A 152 -38.94 -38.27 -4.67
CA LYS A 152 -39.82 -37.56 -3.70
C LYS A 152 -39.35 -37.28 -2.24
N SER A 153 -39.40 -35.99 -1.83
CA SER A 153 -40.39 -35.52 -0.82
C SER A 153 -40.55 -33.97 -0.80
N GLN A 154 -41.69 -33.51 -0.27
CA GLN A 154 -42.41 -32.25 -0.56
C GLN A 154 -41.77 -30.90 -0.19
N ALA A 155 -42.07 -29.88 -1.01
CA ALA A 155 -41.87 -28.47 -0.73
C ALA A 155 -42.93 -27.87 0.24
N GLY A 156 -42.52 -26.92 1.08
CA GLY A 156 -43.39 -26.24 2.05
C GLY A 156 -44.26 -25.13 1.44
N ARG A 157 -45.53 -25.02 1.88
CA ARG A 157 -46.48 -23.99 1.46
C ARG A 157 -46.23 -22.62 2.10
N TYR A 158 -46.63 -21.57 1.38
CA TYR A 158 -46.72 -20.19 1.86
C TYR A 158 -47.61 -20.04 3.12
N ARG A 159 -47.24 -19.14 4.04
CA ARG A 159 -47.94 -18.92 5.33
C ARG A 159 -48.28 -17.44 5.51
N HIS A 160 -49.57 -17.12 5.69
CA HIS A 160 -50.05 -15.73 5.69
C HIS A 160 -49.68 -14.93 6.96
N PRO A 161 -49.61 -13.58 6.87
CA PRO A 161 -48.93 -12.73 7.86
C PRO A 161 -49.52 -12.74 9.28
N HIS A 162 -50.84 -12.94 9.43
CA HIS A 162 -51.54 -12.79 10.71
C HIS A 162 -51.27 -13.92 11.73
N LEU A 163 -50.57 -15.00 11.33
CA LEU A 163 -50.19 -16.10 12.20
C LEU A 163 -48.74 -16.02 12.73
N ARG A 164 -48.04 -14.89 12.52
CA ARG A 164 -46.62 -14.73 12.89
C ARG A 164 -46.38 -14.31 14.35
N ASN A 165 -47.39 -13.85 15.09
CA ASN A 165 -47.17 -13.14 16.36
C ASN A 165 -47.96 -13.70 17.57
N LYS A 166 -47.50 -14.82 18.12
CA LYS A 166 -47.74 -15.24 19.51
C LYS A 166 -46.52 -16.03 20.02
N ASN A 167 -45.64 -15.35 20.78
CA ASN A 167 -44.77 -15.89 21.85
C ASN A 167 -43.86 -14.77 22.38
N LEU A 168 -44.48 -13.71 22.91
CA LEU A 168 -43.81 -12.58 23.57
C LEU A 168 -44.58 -12.27 24.85
N LYS A 169 -44.19 -12.92 25.95
CA LYS A 169 -44.48 -12.59 27.36
C LYS A 169 -43.86 -13.64 28.30
N ASN A 170 -43.55 -13.21 29.53
CA ASN A 170 -42.93 -13.93 30.66
C ASN A 170 -41.39 -14.08 30.51
N LEU A 171 -40.53 -13.54 31.38
CA LEU A 171 -40.73 -12.89 32.69
C LEU A 171 -39.93 -11.57 32.87
N GLN A 172 -40.42 -10.70 33.75
CA GLN A 172 -39.71 -9.55 34.35
C GLN A 172 -39.24 -9.91 35.80
N LEU A 173 -38.60 -8.94 36.47
CA LEU A 173 -37.95 -8.97 37.80
C LEU A 173 -36.59 -9.70 37.81
N GLU A 174 -35.52 -9.18 38.43
CA GLU A 174 -35.41 -8.11 39.45
C GLU A 174 -34.55 -6.90 38.98
N ASP A 175 -34.70 -5.76 39.67
CA ASP A 175 -33.91 -4.51 39.50
C ASP A 175 -33.24 -4.14 40.84
N GLU A 176 -31.92 -3.92 40.86
CA GLU A 176 -31.17 -3.26 41.96
C GLU A 176 -29.89 -2.56 41.41
N LYS A 177 -30.10 -1.33 40.93
CA LYS A 177 -29.26 -0.12 41.14
C LYS A 177 -27.72 -0.19 41.05
N SER A 178 -27.26 0.42 39.95
CA SER A 178 -26.20 1.47 39.89
C SER A 178 -24.78 1.19 40.42
N LEU A 179 -23.82 1.12 39.48
CA LEU A 179 -22.72 2.10 39.47
C LEU A 179 -22.46 2.56 38.02
N THR A 180 -22.33 3.87 37.85
CA THR A 180 -22.13 4.57 36.57
C THR A 180 -20.72 4.36 36.02
N LEU A 181 -20.57 4.11 34.72
CA LEU A 181 -19.37 4.46 33.94
C LEU A 181 -19.65 4.47 32.43
N SER A 182 -19.17 5.56 31.80
CA SER A 182 -19.22 6.01 30.39
C SER A 182 -19.76 5.10 29.27
N SER A 183 -20.52 5.72 28.36
CA SER A 183 -21.13 5.12 27.16
C SER A 183 -20.40 5.53 25.89
N ASP A 184 -19.71 4.60 25.22
CA ASP A 184 -19.29 4.75 23.83
C ASP A 184 -20.33 4.09 22.91
N SER A 185 -21.09 4.89 22.17
CA SER A 185 -22.14 4.41 21.26
C SER A 185 -21.56 3.95 19.92
N GLU A 186 -21.54 2.64 19.65
CA GLU A 186 -21.32 2.12 18.29
C GLU A 186 -22.57 2.44 17.43
N ASN A 187 -22.52 3.49 16.59
CA ASN A 187 -23.57 3.79 15.61
C ASN A 187 -23.89 2.55 14.76
N THR A 188 -25.12 2.06 14.88
CA THR A 188 -25.56 0.80 14.24
C THR A 188 -26.53 1.12 13.10
N ASP A 189 -26.01 1.47 11.93
CA ASP A 189 -26.84 1.50 10.72
C ASP A 189 -27.13 0.06 10.26
N SER A 190 -28.40 -0.31 10.46
CA SER A 190 -28.96 -1.61 10.10
C SER A 190 -29.61 -1.52 8.72
N ASP A 191 -28.91 -1.97 7.68
CA ASP A 191 -29.56 -2.33 6.42
C ASP A 191 -29.67 -3.85 6.28
N GLY A 192 -30.91 -4.31 6.14
CA GLY A 192 -31.27 -5.73 6.15
C GLY A 192 -30.92 -6.44 4.85
N SER A 193 -29.72 -7.02 4.78
CA SER A 193 -29.36 -8.01 3.76
C SER A 193 -28.79 -9.25 4.43
N GLY A 194 -29.32 -10.43 4.08
CA GLY A 194 -28.99 -11.71 4.71
C GLY A 194 -27.57 -12.19 4.40
N ARG A 195 -26.57 -11.61 5.06
CA ARG A 195 -25.18 -12.08 5.06
C ARG A 195 -24.81 -12.65 6.43
N VAL A 196 -24.12 -13.78 6.40
CA VAL A 196 -23.71 -14.57 7.56
C VAL A 196 -23.01 -13.68 8.59
N THR A 197 -23.66 -13.48 9.74
CA THR A 197 -23.07 -12.72 10.85
C THR A 197 -21.81 -13.42 11.36
N CYS A 198 -20.64 -12.84 11.08
CA CYS A 198 -19.41 -13.23 11.76
C CYS A 198 -19.65 -13.04 13.26
N ASN A 199 -19.28 -14.01 14.09
CA ASN A 199 -19.51 -13.91 15.53
C ASN A 199 -18.63 -12.78 16.08
N THR A 200 -19.24 -11.66 16.47
CA THR A 200 -18.55 -10.40 16.79
C THR A 200 -17.38 -10.55 17.78
N PRO A 201 -17.47 -11.39 18.83
CA PRO A 201 -16.32 -11.64 19.71
C PRO A 201 -15.12 -12.23 18.98
N TYR A 202 -15.31 -13.19 18.07
CA TYR A 202 -14.21 -13.85 17.34
C TYR A 202 -13.53 -12.86 16.39
N ALA A 203 -14.33 -12.04 15.70
CA ALA A 203 -13.84 -10.97 14.83
C ALA A 203 -13.05 -9.90 15.62
N LYS A 204 -13.51 -9.51 16.81
CA LYS A 204 -12.78 -8.61 17.71
C LYS A 204 -11.47 -9.24 18.24
N THR A 205 -11.44 -10.56 18.51
CA THR A 205 -10.20 -11.27 18.87
C THR A 205 -9.18 -11.29 17.74
N ARG A 206 -9.58 -11.63 16.50
CA ARG A 206 -8.69 -11.60 15.32
C ARG A 206 -8.09 -10.21 15.10
N LEU A 207 -8.93 -9.18 15.16
CA LEU A 207 -8.52 -7.78 15.05
C LEU A 207 -7.46 -7.42 16.09
N ALA A 208 -7.70 -7.72 17.37
CA ALA A 208 -6.75 -7.42 18.44
C ALA A 208 -5.41 -8.15 18.26
N ALA A 209 -5.41 -9.40 17.77
CA ALA A 209 -4.19 -10.13 17.47
C ALA A 209 -3.39 -9.51 16.31
N ILE A 210 -4.06 -9.10 15.23
CA ILE A 210 -3.41 -8.45 14.08
C ILE A 210 -2.81 -7.09 14.49
N ILE A 211 -3.49 -6.34 15.36
CA ILE A 211 -2.95 -5.11 15.95
C ILE A 211 -1.67 -5.42 16.75
N CYS A 212 -1.68 -6.41 17.65
CA CYS A 212 -0.48 -6.80 18.40
C CYS A 212 0.69 -7.24 17.50
N ILE A 213 0.41 -7.88 16.36
CA ILE A 213 1.42 -8.24 15.35
C ILE A 213 2.03 -6.97 14.73
N GLN A 214 1.21 -5.95 14.43
CA GLN A 214 1.69 -4.65 13.96
C GLN A 214 2.53 -3.94 15.03
N ASP A 215 2.07 -3.87 16.28
CA ASP A 215 2.80 -3.21 17.37
C ASP A 215 4.16 -3.88 17.61
N LEU A 216 4.21 -5.21 17.61
CA LEU A 216 5.45 -5.97 17.77
C LEU A 216 6.45 -5.69 16.64
N CYS A 217 5.95 -5.54 15.40
CA CYS A 217 6.76 -5.15 14.26
C CYS A 217 7.30 -3.71 14.36
N LEU A 218 6.52 -2.79 14.93
CA LEU A 218 6.93 -1.38 15.11
C LEU A 218 7.89 -1.20 16.28
N ALA A 219 7.73 -1.99 17.36
CA ALA A 219 8.54 -1.89 18.57
C ALA A 219 9.93 -2.54 18.44
N ASP A 220 10.09 -3.64 17.70
CA ASP A 220 11.40 -4.23 17.37
C ASP A 220 11.44 -4.79 15.92
N PRO A 221 11.56 -3.92 14.90
CA PRO A 221 11.59 -4.34 13.50
C PRO A 221 12.71 -5.34 13.18
N LYS A 222 13.86 -5.22 13.84
CA LYS A 222 15.05 -6.05 13.59
C LYS A 222 14.82 -7.49 14.00
N SER A 223 14.39 -7.71 15.24
CA SER A 223 14.08 -9.06 15.73
C SER A 223 12.85 -9.65 15.04
N PHE A 224 11.89 -8.80 14.67
CA PHE A 224 10.66 -9.23 13.97
C PHE A 224 10.90 -9.67 12.51
N THR A 225 11.90 -9.09 11.82
CA THR A 225 12.23 -9.44 10.42
C THR A 225 12.58 -10.93 10.25
N ALA A 226 13.23 -11.55 11.23
CA ALA A 226 13.53 -12.98 11.22
C ALA A 226 12.28 -13.88 11.25
N GLN A 227 11.12 -13.34 11.65
CA GLN A 227 9.86 -14.07 11.85
C GLN A 227 8.86 -13.92 10.70
N TRP A 228 9.17 -13.13 9.67
CA TRP A 228 8.25 -12.79 8.58
C TRP A 228 7.63 -14.00 7.86
N ILE A 229 8.39 -15.08 7.71
CA ILE A 229 7.96 -16.32 7.04
C ILE A 229 6.76 -16.97 7.78
N MET A 230 6.52 -16.63 9.05
CA MET A 230 5.37 -17.11 9.83
C MET A 230 4.06 -16.38 9.52
N PHE A 231 4.13 -15.16 8.95
CA PHE A 231 2.98 -14.27 8.74
C PHE A 231 2.75 -13.86 7.28
N LEU A 232 3.80 -13.86 6.45
CA LEU A 232 3.72 -13.54 5.02
C LEU A 232 3.59 -14.83 4.20
N PRO A 233 2.84 -14.80 3.08
CA PRO A 233 2.63 -15.98 2.23
C PRO A 233 3.90 -16.35 1.47
N SER A 234 4.29 -17.62 1.51
CA SER A 234 5.41 -18.15 0.68
C SER A 234 4.92 -19.01 -0.49
N SER A 235 3.61 -18.95 -0.74
CA SER A 235 2.85 -19.88 -1.57
C SER A 235 1.67 -19.15 -2.22
N ASP A 236 1.13 -19.70 -3.31
CA ASP A 236 0.02 -19.08 -4.06
C ASP A 236 -1.17 -18.71 -3.15
N VAL A 237 -1.44 -17.40 -3.11
CA VAL A 237 -2.42 -16.72 -2.23
C VAL A 237 -3.85 -16.71 -2.76
N LEU A 238 -4.03 -16.88 -4.07
CA LEU A 238 -5.34 -16.80 -4.70
C LEU A 238 -6.25 -18.01 -4.40
N PRO A 239 -5.77 -19.28 -4.41
CA PRO A 239 -6.58 -20.40 -3.97
C PRO A 239 -6.78 -20.35 -2.44
N PRO A 240 -8.02 -20.47 -1.91
CA PRO A 240 -8.26 -20.47 -0.47
C PRO A 240 -7.70 -21.72 0.19
N ARG A 241 -6.48 -21.64 0.73
CA ARG A 241 -5.79 -22.73 1.43
C ARG A 241 -6.31 -22.88 2.85
N ARG A 242 -6.71 -24.10 3.23
CA ARG A 242 -7.34 -24.39 4.53
C ARG A 242 -6.44 -24.21 5.77
N TYR A 243 -5.13 -24.05 5.60
CA TYR A 243 -4.14 -24.19 6.69
C TYR A 243 -3.06 -23.10 6.77
N GLU A 244 -2.96 -22.17 5.82
CA GLU A 244 -1.88 -21.18 5.78
C GLU A 244 -2.33 -19.86 6.42
N ALA A 245 -2.14 -19.73 7.75
CA ALA A 245 -2.50 -18.54 8.51
C ALA A 245 -1.51 -17.39 8.26
N THR A 246 -1.85 -16.48 7.35
CA THR A 246 -1.04 -15.32 6.95
C THR A 246 -1.84 -14.02 7.06
N LEU A 247 -1.15 -12.89 7.15
CA LEU A 247 -1.78 -11.58 7.06
C LEU A 247 -2.46 -11.39 5.69
N MET A 248 -1.90 -11.99 4.63
CA MET A 248 -2.47 -11.90 3.28
C MET A 248 -3.78 -12.69 3.15
N SER A 249 -3.88 -13.87 3.77
CA SER A 249 -5.15 -14.62 3.80
C SER A 249 -6.24 -13.88 4.58
N CYS A 250 -5.89 -13.17 5.67
CA CYS A 250 -6.83 -12.25 6.32
C CYS A 250 -7.24 -11.10 5.40
N LEU A 251 -6.30 -10.51 4.67
CA LEU A 251 -6.57 -9.37 3.79
C LEU A 251 -7.50 -9.73 2.62
N LEU A 252 -7.33 -10.93 2.07
CA LEU A 252 -8.14 -11.48 0.98
C LEU A 252 -9.51 -11.99 1.45
N PHE A 253 -9.57 -12.71 2.58
CA PHE A 253 -10.70 -13.59 2.90
C PHE A 253 -11.40 -13.33 4.24
N ASP A 254 -10.94 -12.42 5.10
CA ASP A 254 -11.62 -12.17 6.38
C ASP A 254 -12.97 -11.43 6.15
N PRO A 255 -14.11 -11.97 6.61
CA PRO A 255 -15.42 -11.32 6.46
C PRO A 255 -15.57 -10.00 7.26
N TYR A 256 -14.64 -9.68 8.16
CA TYR A 256 -14.69 -8.50 9.01
C TYR A 256 -13.75 -7.40 8.49
N LEU A 257 -14.34 -6.32 7.95
CA LEU A 257 -13.62 -5.22 7.32
C LEU A 257 -12.52 -4.61 8.21
N LYS A 258 -12.75 -4.45 9.52
CA LYS A 258 -11.71 -3.89 10.42
C LYS A 258 -10.48 -4.81 10.53
N ALA A 259 -10.65 -6.13 10.48
CA ALA A 259 -9.53 -7.08 10.46
C ALA A 259 -8.76 -7.02 9.12
N ARG A 260 -9.46 -6.83 7.98
CA ARG A 260 -8.80 -6.55 6.69
C ARG A 260 -7.98 -5.26 6.73
N ILE A 261 -8.54 -4.17 7.27
CA ILE A 261 -7.83 -2.88 7.44
C ILE A 261 -6.60 -3.04 8.35
N ALA A 262 -6.73 -3.76 9.48
CA ALA A 262 -5.60 -4.04 10.35
C ALA A 262 -4.53 -4.90 9.68
N ALA A 263 -4.91 -5.91 8.87
CA ALA A 263 -3.97 -6.72 8.11
C ALA A 263 -3.22 -5.91 7.04
N ALA A 264 -3.90 -4.97 6.37
CA ALA A 264 -3.26 -4.01 5.47
C ALA A 264 -2.23 -3.14 6.22
N SER A 265 -2.61 -2.63 7.38
CA SER A 265 -1.75 -1.79 8.22
C SER A 265 -0.53 -2.56 8.76
N ALA A 266 -0.71 -3.82 9.17
CA ALA A 266 0.37 -4.70 9.59
C ALA A 266 1.35 -5.00 8.44
N ILE A 267 0.86 -5.38 7.25
CA ILE A 267 1.70 -5.60 6.06
C ILE A 267 2.46 -4.32 5.69
N ARG A 268 1.79 -3.16 5.74
CA ARG A 268 2.42 -1.85 5.48
C ARG A 268 3.55 -1.55 6.47
N ALA A 269 3.35 -1.82 7.77
CA ALA A 269 4.38 -1.64 8.80
C ALA A 269 5.57 -2.60 8.62
N MET A 270 5.31 -3.84 8.17
CA MET A 270 6.37 -4.80 7.84
C MET A 270 7.20 -4.35 6.63
N LEU A 271 6.57 -3.78 5.60
CA LEU A 271 7.26 -3.32 4.39
C LEU A 271 7.92 -1.92 4.52
N ASP A 272 7.86 -1.29 5.69
CA ASP A 272 8.41 0.06 5.89
C ASP A 272 9.95 0.07 5.93
N ALA A 273 10.55 1.26 5.74
CA ALA A 273 11.95 1.46 5.37
C ALA A 273 13.02 0.76 6.24
N PRO A 274 12.89 0.62 7.59
CA PRO A 274 13.89 -0.08 8.40
C PRO A 274 14.02 -1.57 8.07
N SER A 275 12.97 -2.17 7.53
CA SER A 275 12.87 -3.62 7.30
C SER A 275 12.98 -3.99 5.83
N SER A 276 12.61 -3.08 4.92
CA SER A 276 12.67 -3.32 3.46
C SER A 276 14.08 -3.49 2.91
N VAL A 277 15.13 -3.03 3.60
CA VAL A 277 16.54 -3.28 3.21
C VAL A 277 16.83 -4.79 3.12
N PHE A 278 16.22 -5.60 3.98
CA PHE A 278 16.38 -7.06 3.97
C PHE A 278 15.78 -7.71 2.71
N LEU A 279 14.76 -7.09 2.10
CA LEU A 279 14.12 -7.56 0.87
C LEU A 279 14.97 -7.35 -0.39
N GLN A 280 16.00 -6.49 -0.34
CA GLN A 280 16.91 -6.25 -1.47
C GLN A 280 17.77 -7.48 -1.81
N VAL A 281 17.89 -8.45 -0.88
CA VAL A 281 18.56 -9.74 -1.08
C VAL A 281 17.62 -10.78 -1.72
N ALA A 282 16.34 -10.46 -1.91
CA ALA A 282 15.35 -11.41 -2.40
C ALA A 282 15.56 -11.76 -3.90
N GLU A 283 15.55 -13.05 -4.21
CA GLU A 283 15.74 -13.58 -5.56
C GLU A 283 14.54 -14.44 -5.94
N PHE A 284 13.90 -14.15 -7.07
CA PHE A 284 12.87 -15.05 -7.55
C PHE A 284 13.50 -16.25 -8.27
N LYS A 285 13.31 -17.44 -7.69
CA LYS A 285 13.54 -18.72 -8.36
C LYS A 285 12.20 -19.43 -8.46
N GLU A 286 11.85 -19.82 -9.67
CA GLU A 286 10.62 -20.56 -9.97
C GLU A 286 10.56 -21.85 -9.14
N SER A 287 9.41 -22.18 -8.58
CA SER A 287 9.27 -23.24 -7.57
C SER A 287 9.75 -24.61 -8.05
N ALA A 288 9.51 -24.93 -9.34
CA ALA A 288 9.99 -26.16 -9.98
C ALA A 288 11.52 -26.26 -10.12
N LYS A 289 12.24 -25.14 -9.98
CA LYS A 289 13.71 -25.05 -10.04
C LYS A 289 14.34 -24.97 -8.65
N CYS A 290 13.55 -24.95 -7.58
CA CYS A 290 14.04 -24.97 -6.20
C CYS A 290 14.20 -26.42 -5.73
N GLY A 291 15.38 -26.79 -5.23
CA GLY A 291 15.63 -28.11 -4.67
C GLY A 291 14.95 -28.33 -3.32
N SER A 292 15.26 -29.44 -2.64
CA SER A 292 14.76 -29.75 -1.29
C SER A 292 15.16 -28.73 -0.22
N PHE A 293 16.13 -27.85 -0.50
CA PHE A 293 16.53 -26.73 0.34
C PHE A 293 16.20 -25.41 -0.37
N MET A 294 15.36 -24.58 0.27
CA MET A 294 15.04 -23.23 -0.20
C MET A 294 15.87 -22.21 0.58
N ALA A 295 16.75 -21.48 -0.12
CA ALA A 295 17.54 -20.41 0.47
C ALA A 295 16.66 -19.24 0.93
N LEU A 296 17.12 -18.50 1.94
CA LEU A 296 16.43 -17.31 2.48
C LEU A 296 16.08 -16.29 1.39
N SER A 297 17.01 -16.00 0.46
CA SER A 297 16.75 -15.12 -0.69
C SER A 297 15.60 -15.61 -1.58
N SER A 298 15.48 -16.93 -1.78
CA SER A 298 14.38 -17.56 -2.52
C SER A 298 13.05 -17.50 -1.75
N SER A 299 13.09 -17.63 -0.42
CA SER A 299 11.90 -17.49 0.44
C SER A 299 11.34 -16.07 0.40
N LEU A 300 12.20 -15.05 0.54
CA LEU A 300 11.85 -13.64 0.34
C LEU A 300 11.45 -13.35 -1.13
N GLY A 301 12.06 -14.10 -2.05
CA GLY A 301 11.64 -14.27 -3.44
C GLY A 301 10.15 -14.54 -3.55
N GLN A 302 9.70 -15.68 -3.04
CA GLN A 302 8.30 -16.08 -3.07
C GLN A 302 7.41 -15.08 -2.32
N ILE A 303 7.79 -14.63 -1.12
CA ILE A 303 7.01 -13.67 -0.33
C ILE A 303 6.64 -12.41 -1.12
N LEU A 304 7.62 -11.76 -1.77
CA LEU A 304 7.33 -10.57 -2.57
C LEU A 304 6.43 -10.86 -3.78
N MET A 305 6.60 -12.00 -4.47
CA MET A 305 5.70 -12.35 -5.58
C MET A 305 4.27 -12.54 -5.10
N GLN A 306 4.08 -13.20 -3.95
CA GLN A 306 2.75 -13.49 -3.42
C GLN A 306 2.06 -12.24 -2.85
N LEU A 307 2.83 -11.33 -2.24
CA LEU A 307 2.32 -10.02 -1.87
C LEU A 307 1.93 -9.18 -3.09
N HIS A 308 2.73 -9.17 -4.17
CA HIS A 308 2.35 -8.52 -5.44
C HIS A 308 1.06 -9.13 -6.02
N SER A 309 1.04 -10.45 -6.26
CA SER A 309 -0.10 -11.15 -6.87
C SER A 309 -1.42 -10.91 -6.12
N GLY A 310 -1.42 -11.05 -4.79
CA GLY A 310 -2.61 -10.80 -3.99
C GLY A 310 -2.98 -9.32 -3.90
N THR A 311 -2.02 -8.40 -3.90
CA THR A 311 -2.30 -6.95 -3.86
C THR A 311 -2.91 -6.48 -5.19
N LEU A 312 -2.41 -6.97 -6.33
CA LEU A 312 -3.01 -6.68 -7.65
C LEU A 312 -4.42 -7.26 -7.77
N TYR A 313 -4.65 -8.49 -7.32
CA TYR A 313 -5.99 -9.08 -7.25
C TYR A 313 -6.96 -8.24 -6.40
N LEU A 314 -6.49 -7.74 -5.25
CA LEU A 314 -7.25 -6.87 -4.37
C LEU A 314 -7.54 -5.50 -5.02
N ILE A 315 -6.56 -4.87 -5.68
CA ILE A 315 -6.77 -3.61 -6.42
C ILE A 315 -7.84 -3.76 -7.51
N LYS A 316 -7.87 -4.91 -8.20
CA LYS A 316 -8.87 -5.20 -9.22
C LYS A 316 -10.26 -5.43 -8.63
N SER A 317 -10.37 -6.18 -7.52
CA SER A 317 -11.65 -6.67 -6.99
C SER A 317 -12.32 -5.79 -5.92
N GLU A 318 -11.57 -4.90 -5.26
CA GLU A 318 -12.07 -4.15 -4.11
C GLU A 318 -13.07 -3.04 -4.48
N THR A 319 -14.05 -2.83 -3.60
CA THR A 319 -15.07 -1.77 -3.70
C THR A 319 -14.94 -0.72 -2.61
N HIS A 320 -14.32 -1.05 -1.47
CA HIS A 320 -14.14 -0.12 -0.36
C HIS A 320 -12.95 0.84 -0.58
N SER A 321 -13.26 2.11 -0.86
CA SER A 321 -12.30 3.18 -1.21
C SER A 321 -11.11 3.31 -0.26
N GLY A 322 -11.34 3.37 1.05
CA GLY A 322 -10.26 3.49 2.05
C GLY A 322 -9.36 2.26 2.15
N LEU A 323 -9.85 1.09 1.74
CA LEU A 323 -9.05 -0.14 1.72
C LEU A 323 -8.25 -0.23 0.41
N LEU A 324 -8.84 0.18 -0.71
CA LEU A 324 -8.14 0.36 -1.98
C LEU A 324 -6.99 1.40 -1.88
N ALA A 325 -7.19 2.51 -1.16
CA ALA A 325 -6.12 3.46 -0.84
C ALA A 325 -4.95 2.79 -0.09
N SER A 326 -5.27 1.84 0.79
CA SER A 326 -4.28 1.07 1.55
C SER A 326 -3.54 0.08 0.65
N PHE A 327 -4.20 -0.51 -0.35
CA PHE A 327 -3.58 -1.40 -1.33
C PHE A 327 -2.60 -0.68 -2.25
N PHE A 328 -2.93 0.52 -2.75
CA PHE A 328 -1.97 1.34 -3.48
C PHE A 328 -0.75 1.71 -2.61
N LYS A 329 -0.95 2.02 -1.33
CA LYS A 329 0.16 2.27 -0.39
C LYS A 329 1.05 1.05 -0.13
N ILE A 330 0.45 -0.14 -0.02
CA ILE A 330 1.21 -1.41 0.06
C ILE A 330 1.98 -1.64 -1.24
N LEU A 331 1.35 -1.42 -2.40
CA LEU A 331 1.98 -1.59 -3.70
C LEU A 331 3.17 -0.64 -3.90
N MET A 332 3.08 0.62 -3.47
CA MET A 332 4.21 1.57 -3.46
C MET A 332 5.39 1.06 -2.61
N LEU A 333 5.13 0.49 -1.43
CA LEU A 333 6.19 -0.13 -0.62
C LEU A 333 6.74 -1.41 -1.24
N LEU A 334 5.92 -2.20 -1.93
CA LEU A 334 6.39 -3.38 -2.68
C LEU A 334 7.27 -2.96 -3.86
N LEU A 335 6.91 -1.90 -4.60
CA LEU A 335 7.71 -1.31 -5.68
C LEU A 335 9.08 -0.86 -5.17
N SER A 336 9.17 -0.16 -4.02
CA SER A 336 10.47 0.26 -3.46
C SER A 336 11.29 -0.88 -2.85
N SER A 337 10.64 -1.97 -2.41
CA SER A 337 11.30 -3.09 -1.71
C SER A 337 11.68 -4.26 -2.62
N THR A 338 11.31 -4.23 -3.91
CA THR A 338 11.50 -5.33 -4.84
C THR A 338 12.75 -5.09 -5.71
N PRO A 339 13.79 -5.95 -5.65
CA PRO A 339 14.93 -5.86 -6.56
C PRO A 339 14.53 -6.37 -7.95
N TYR A 340 13.96 -5.51 -8.79
CA TYR A 340 13.38 -5.88 -10.10
C TYR A 340 14.35 -6.56 -11.08
N SER A 341 15.66 -6.28 -10.97
CA SER A 341 16.70 -6.99 -11.73
C SER A 341 16.84 -8.48 -11.41
N ARG A 342 16.22 -8.98 -10.32
CA ARG A 342 16.22 -10.40 -9.90
C ARG A 342 14.81 -11.02 -9.92
N ARG A 343 13.92 -10.50 -10.77
CA ARG A 343 12.49 -10.84 -10.83
C ARG A 343 12.04 -11.21 -12.25
N PRO A 344 10.87 -11.86 -12.40
CA PRO A 344 10.23 -12.00 -13.70
C PRO A 344 10.05 -10.62 -14.34
N TRP A 345 10.51 -10.49 -15.58
CA TRP A 345 10.52 -9.23 -16.33
C TRP A 345 9.09 -8.75 -16.62
N GLU A 346 8.13 -9.68 -16.69
CA GLU A 346 6.70 -9.42 -16.86
C GLU A 346 6.06 -8.71 -15.65
N LEU A 347 6.69 -8.74 -14.47
CA LEU A 347 6.08 -8.26 -13.22
C LEU A 347 5.76 -6.75 -13.27
N LEU A 348 6.73 -5.90 -13.65
CA LEU A 348 6.53 -4.45 -13.67
C LEU A 348 5.53 -4.02 -14.78
N PRO A 349 5.61 -4.52 -16.03
CA PRO A 349 4.55 -4.37 -17.03
C PRO A 349 3.16 -4.77 -16.53
N THR A 350 3.05 -5.87 -15.79
CA THR A 350 1.77 -6.35 -15.22
C THR A 350 1.24 -5.41 -14.13
N VAL A 351 2.11 -4.92 -13.24
CA VAL A 351 1.75 -3.93 -12.21
C VAL A 351 1.22 -2.64 -12.85
N LEU A 352 1.95 -2.08 -13.82
CA LEU A 352 1.53 -0.86 -14.54
C LEU A 352 0.17 -1.05 -15.22
N SER A 353 -0.01 -2.14 -15.97
CA SER A 353 -1.25 -2.46 -16.65
C SER A 353 -2.43 -2.65 -15.68
N SER A 354 -2.18 -3.24 -14.50
CA SER A 354 -3.22 -3.45 -13.49
C SER A 354 -3.62 -2.16 -12.76
N ILE A 355 -2.67 -1.24 -12.53
CA ILE A 355 -2.98 0.09 -11.97
C ILE A 355 -3.77 0.90 -13.01
N GLN A 356 -3.31 0.90 -14.26
CA GLN A 356 -3.95 1.63 -15.36
C GLN A 356 -5.38 1.15 -15.63
N ALA A 357 -5.60 -0.17 -15.74
CA ALA A 357 -6.95 -0.73 -15.87
C ALA A 357 -7.86 -0.34 -14.70
N ARG A 358 -7.33 -0.29 -13.47
CA ARG A 358 -8.12 0.16 -12.32
C ARG A 358 -8.41 1.66 -12.34
N ILE A 359 -7.51 2.49 -12.89
CA ILE A 359 -7.74 3.93 -13.10
C ILE A 359 -8.89 4.14 -14.09
N GLU A 360 -8.94 3.37 -15.18
CA GLU A 360 -10.00 3.49 -16.20
C GLU A 360 -11.35 2.92 -15.75
N GLU A 361 -11.38 1.71 -15.18
CA GLU A 361 -12.61 1.03 -14.80
C GLU A 361 -13.19 1.54 -13.48
N GLY A 362 -12.31 1.96 -12.55
CA GLY A 362 -12.68 2.25 -11.16
C GLY A 362 -13.09 3.69 -10.88
N PHE A 363 -12.64 4.65 -11.70
CA PHE A 363 -12.74 6.09 -11.42
C PHE A 363 -13.41 6.84 -12.57
N LEU A 364 -14.72 6.62 -12.71
CA LEU A 364 -15.56 7.53 -13.51
C LEU A 364 -15.42 8.95 -12.94
N PHE A 365 -15.31 9.95 -13.82
CA PHE A 365 -15.19 11.39 -13.49
C PHE A 365 -16.24 11.85 -12.47
N ARG A 366 -15.91 11.74 -11.18
CA ARG A 366 -16.72 12.14 -10.04
C ARG A 366 -15.78 12.67 -8.95
N SER A 367 -16.07 13.88 -8.49
CA SER A 367 -15.18 14.66 -7.62
C SER A 367 -14.99 14.08 -6.21
N ASP A 368 -15.84 13.14 -5.80
CA ASP A 368 -15.78 12.45 -4.50
C ASP A 368 -14.64 11.43 -4.40
N GLN A 369 -14.04 11.03 -5.52
CA GLN A 369 -12.96 10.03 -5.56
C GLN A 369 -11.56 10.61 -5.86
N ASN A 370 -11.43 11.93 -6.03
CA ASN A 370 -10.16 12.57 -6.43
C ASN A 370 -8.97 12.15 -5.56
N ILE A 371 -9.11 12.10 -4.23
CA ILE A 371 -8.03 11.69 -3.30
C ILE A 371 -7.55 10.25 -3.56
N LEU A 372 -8.47 9.36 -3.96
CA LEU A 372 -8.14 7.96 -4.25
C LEU A 372 -7.55 7.82 -5.65
N LEU A 373 -7.99 8.62 -6.61
CA LEU A 373 -7.40 8.74 -7.94
C LEU A 373 -5.98 9.34 -7.88
N ASP A 374 -5.76 10.39 -7.07
CA ASP A 374 -4.44 10.95 -6.73
C ASP A 374 -3.52 9.83 -6.22
N THR A 375 -4.01 9.02 -5.27
CA THR A 375 -3.26 7.88 -4.72
C THR A 375 -2.95 6.81 -5.77
N ALA A 376 -3.86 6.56 -6.72
CA ALA A 376 -3.66 5.59 -7.80
C ALA A 376 -2.64 6.08 -8.85
N ILE A 377 -2.69 7.36 -9.23
CA ILE A 377 -1.75 7.98 -10.17
C ILE A 377 -0.37 8.13 -9.53
N ASN A 378 -0.28 8.47 -8.24
CA ASN A 378 0.98 8.45 -7.50
C ASN A 378 1.58 7.03 -7.48
N CYS A 379 0.77 5.99 -7.24
CA CYS A 379 1.22 4.60 -7.35
C CYS A 379 1.69 4.22 -8.76
N LEU A 380 1.06 4.77 -9.82
CA LEU A 380 1.50 4.62 -11.21
C LEU A 380 2.84 5.34 -11.45
N SER A 381 3.00 6.56 -10.92
CA SER A 381 4.26 7.32 -10.95
C SER A 381 5.39 6.53 -10.27
N ALA A 382 5.16 6.01 -9.06
CA ALA A 382 6.13 5.22 -8.32
C ALA A 382 6.55 3.94 -9.07
N ALA A 383 5.64 3.31 -9.82
CA ALA A 383 5.95 2.17 -10.67
C ALA A 383 6.79 2.57 -11.90
N LEU A 384 6.53 3.74 -12.49
CA LEU A 384 7.32 4.28 -13.60
C LEU A 384 8.71 4.76 -13.14
N SER A 385 8.84 5.21 -11.89
CA SER A 385 10.11 5.62 -11.26
C SER A 385 11.03 4.45 -10.84
N VAL A 386 10.62 3.19 -10.98
CA VAL A 386 11.42 2.03 -10.56
C VAL A 386 12.78 2.01 -11.28
N PHE A 387 13.85 1.79 -10.50
CA PHE A 387 15.23 1.67 -10.98
C PHE A 387 15.84 0.30 -10.57
N PRO A 388 16.66 -0.36 -11.42
CA PRO A 388 16.96 0.00 -12.81
C PRO A 388 15.72 -0.07 -13.71
N PHE A 389 15.67 0.78 -14.75
CA PHE A 389 14.53 0.88 -15.64
C PHE A 389 14.30 -0.42 -16.44
N SER A 390 13.04 -0.80 -16.65
CA SER A 390 12.69 -2.02 -17.40
C SER A 390 12.66 -1.77 -18.89
N VAL A 391 13.37 -2.60 -19.66
CA VAL A 391 13.35 -2.59 -21.13
C VAL A 391 11.94 -2.89 -21.65
N ASP A 392 11.22 -3.83 -21.04
CA ASP A 392 9.87 -4.23 -21.46
C ASP A 392 8.85 -3.11 -21.23
N VAL A 393 9.03 -2.32 -20.17
CA VAL A 393 8.23 -1.10 -19.93
C VAL A 393 8.56 -0.04 -20.97
N ARG A 394 9.84 0.19 -21.28
CA ARG A 394 10.24 1.11 -22.36
C ARG A 394 9.59 0.72 -23.68
N ASP A 395 9.65 -0.55 -24.04
CA ASP A 395 9.17 -1.04 -25.33
C ASP A 395 7.63 -1.04 -25.41
N MET A 396 6.94 -1.30 -24.30
CA MET A 396 5.49 -1.07 -24.14
C MET A 396 5.12 0.41 -24.38
N LEU A 397 5.83 1.35 -23.75
CA LEU A 397 5.56 2.78 -23.86
C LEU A 397 5.91 3.33 -25.26
N LEU A 398 6.97 2.82 -25.89
CA LEU A 398 7.33 3.13 -27.29
C LEU A 398 6.26 2.63 -28.26
N ALA A 399 5.74 1.41 -28.06
CA ALA A 399 4.66 0.86 -28.87
C ALA A 399 3.38 1.70 -28.74
N GLU A 400 3.03 2.14 -27.53
CA GLU A 400 1.90 3.06 -27.32
C GLU A 400 2.10 4.41 -28.01
N ALA A 401 3.26 5.06 -27.80
CA ALA A 401 3.56 6.35 -28.41
C ALA A 401 3.56 6.29 -29.94
N SER A 402 4.08 5.19 -30.53
CA SER A 402 4.12 4.96 -31.97
C SER A 402 2.74 4.66 -32.58
N ALA A 403 1.85 4.01 -31.83
CA ALA A 403 0.47 3.77 -32.25
C ALA A 403 -0.41 5.05 -32.25
N GLY A 404 0.06 6.11 -31.60
CA GLY A 404 -0.66 7.37 -31.45
C GLY A 404 -1.79 7.30 -30.41
N PHE A 405 -2.20 8.47 -29.94
CA PHE A 405 -3.05 8.61 -28.76
C PHE A 405 -4.54 8.74 -29.09
N VAL A 406 -5.06 7.96 -30.04
CA VAL A 406 -6.44 8.07 -30.53
C VAL A 406 -7.42 7.44 -29.53
N SER A 407 -8.49 8.18 -29.19
CA SER A 407 -9.48 7.78 -28.18
C SER A 407 -10.57 6.82 -28.71
N SER A 408 -10.19 5.68 -29.30
CA SER A 408 -11.13 4.66 -29.80
C SER A 408 -11.47 3.57 -28.77
N GLN A 409 -12.20 3.97 -27.73
CA GLN A 409 -13.13 3.19 -26.87
C GLN A 409 -12.78 1.80 -26.25
N LEU A 410 -11.71 1.08 -26.61
CA LEU A 410 -11.53 -0.32 -26.14
C LEU A 410 -10.26 -0.64 -25.33
N LYS A 411 -9.27 0.25 -25.30
CA LYS A 411 -8.14 0.30 -24.35
C LYS A 411 -7.33 1.58 -24.57
N SER A 412 -7.35 2.50 -23.61
CA SER A 412 -6.26 3.46 -23.44
C SER A 412 -5.01 2.72 -22.97
N GLY A 413 -3.83 3.19 -23.39
CA GLY A 413 -2.57 2.80 -22.76
C GLY A 413 -2.21 3.74 -21.60
N ILE A 414 -1.03 3.54 -21.03
CA ILE A 414 -0.53 4.25 -19.85
C ILE A 414 -0.34 5.74 -20.16
N LEU A 415 0.35 6.08 -21.25
CA LEU A 415 0.62 7.46 -21.63
C LEU A 415 -0.66 8.21 -22.00
N SER A 416 -1.58 7.55 -22.72
CA SER A 416 -2.91 8.06 -23.06
C SER A 416 -3.75 8.35 -21.81
N THR A 417 -3.64 7.49 -20.78
CA THR A 417 -4.24 7.71 -19.46
C THR A 417 -3.63 8.93 -18.79
N LEU A 418 -2.29 9.00 -18.70
CA LEU A 418 -1.58 10.11 -18.05
C LEU A 418 -1.86 11.46 -18.70
N PHE A 419 -1.73 11.57 -20.03
CA PHE A 419 -1.97 12.83 -20.74
C PHE A 419 -3.41 13.33 -20.56
N ARG A 420 -4.41 12.43 -20.50
CA ARG A 420 -5.81 12.83 -20.21
C ARG A 420 -5.95 13.44 -18.82
N TYR A 421 -5.31 12.86 -17.81
CA TYR A 421 -5.36 13.38 -16.44
C TYR A 421 -4.48 14.62 -16.23
N CYS A 422 -3.54 14.89 -17.13
CA CYS A 422 -2.79 16.14 -17.14
C CYS A 422 -3.58 17.34 -17.70
N GLU A 423 -4.73 17.15 -18.36
CA GLU A 423 -5.43 18.26 -19.02
C GLU A 423 -5.92 19.32 -18.01
N PRO A 424 -5.85 20.64 -18.32
CA PRO A 424 -6.23 21.71 -17.37
C PRO A 424 -7.70 21.71 -16.90
N GLU A 425 -8.55 20.90 -17.54
CA GLU A 425 -9.97 20.71 -17.19
C GLU A 425 -10.16 19.72 -16.02
N VAL A 426 -9.12 18.93 -15.70
CA VAL A 426 -9.09 17.95 -14.60
C VAL A 426 -8.80 18.65 -13.27
N SER A 427 -9.21 18.05 -12.15
CA SER A 427 -8.92 18.59 -10.82
C SER A 427 -7.40 18.78 -10.60
N PRO A 428 -6.95 19.96 -10.11
CA PRO A 428 -5.52 20.28 -10.02
C PRO A 428 -4.63 19.31 -9.22
N SER A 429 -5.14 18.57 -8.23
CA SER A 429 -4.37 17.54 -7.52
C SER A 429 -4.03 16.36 -8.44
N VAL A 430 -5.04 15.82 -9.11
CA VAL A 430 -4.93 14.72 -10.08
C VAL A 430 -3.98 15.11 -11.22
N GLY A 431 -4.10 16.35 -11.72
CA GLY A 431 -3.20 16.89 -12.74
C GLY A 431 -1.75 17.02 -12.26
N PHE A 432 -1.52 17.43 -11.01
CA PHE A 432 -0.18 17.48 -10.43
C PHE A 432 0.48 16.09 -10.35
N GLU A 433 -0.23 15.09 -9.82
CA GLU A 433 0.29 13.71 -9.73
C GLU A 433 0.52 13.10 -11.12
N ALA A 434 -0.37 13.38 -12.09
CA ALA A 434 -0.20 12.93 -13.47
C ALA A 434 1.03 13.56 -14.14
N LEU A 435 1.32 14.85 -13.89
CA LEU A 435 2.55 15.50 -14.33
C LEU A 435 3.81 14.91 -13.69
N GLN A 436 3.78 14.53 -12.40
CA GLN A 436 4.91 13.80 -11.78
C GLN A 436 5.12 12.43 -12.43
N ALA A 437 4.05 11.72 -12.79
CA ALA A 437 4.15 10.46 -13.53
C ALA A 437 4.76 10.65 -14.91
N VAL A 438 4.33 11.65 -15.70
CA VAL A 438 4.94 11.99 -17.00
C VAL A 438 6.42 12.35 -16.84
N ARG A 439 6.79 13.14 -15.80
CA ARG A 439 8.19 13.45 -15.48
C ARG A 439 9.00 12.19 -15.17
N SER A 440 8.42 11.23 -14.45
CA SER A 440 9.05 9.94 -14.17
C SER A 440 9.29 9.13 -15.45
N VAL A 441 8.38 9.20 -16.44
CA VAL A 441 8.62 8.62 -17.77
C VAL A 441 9.75 9.34 -18.49
N ALA A 442 9.81 10.68 -18.43
CA ALA A 442 10.86 11.45 -19.08
C ALA A 442 12.25 11.09 -18.55
N HIS A 443 12.38 10.94 -17.23
CA HIS A 443 13.62 10.58 -16.56
C HIS A 443 14.09 9.14 -16.90
N ASN A 444 13.19 8.15 -16.75
CA ASN A 444 13.57 6.73 -16.91
C ASN A 444 13.50 6.21 -18.36
N TYR A 445 12.72 6.85 -19.23
CA TYR A 445 12.49 6.42 -20.62
C TYR A 445 12.64 7.56 -21.66
N PRO A 446 13.80 8.26 -21.74
CA PRO A 446 14.02 9.39 -22.65
C PRO A 446 13.56 9.21 -24.11
N SER A 447 13.76 8.02 -24.69
CA SER A 447 13.38 7.71 -26.07
C SER A 447 11.87 7.84 -26.33
N VAL A 448 11.03 7.65 -25.30
CA VAL A 448 9.58 7.81 -25.40
C VAL A 448 9.19 9.29 -25.52
N MET A 449 9.96 10.20 -24.91
CA MET A 449 9.65 11.64 -24.91
C MET A 449 9.79 12.28 -26.28
N VAL A 450 10.71 11.79 -27.12
CA VAL A 450 10.87 12.25 -28.51
C VAL A 450 9.55 12.12 -29.28
N LEU A 451 8.88 10.96 -29.16
CA LEU A 451 7.58 10.68 -29.80
C LEU A 451 6.41 11.43 -29.14
N CYS A 452 6.56 11.85 -27.88
CA CYS A 452 5.53 12.57 -27.13
C CYS A 452 5.66 14.10 -27.19
N TRP A 453 6.71 14.64 -27.83
CA TRP A 453 7.08 16.05 -27.73
C TRP A 453 5.94 17.02 -28.07
N GLU A 454 5.26 16.81 -29.21
CA GLU A 454 4.16 17.68 -29.64
C GLU A 454 3.08 17.80 -28.57
N LYS A 455 2.71 16.68 -27.93
CA LYS A 455 1.74 16.67 -26.83
C LYS A 455 2.23 17.41 -25.60
N ILE A 456 3.50 17.25 -25.23
CA ILE A 456 4.08 17.91 -24.07
C ILE A 456 4.13 19.42 -24.30
N SER A 457 4.57 19.86 -25.48
CA SER A 457 4.57 21.28 -25.86
C SER A 457 3.15 21.87 -25.87
N LEU A 458 2.17 21.17 -26.45
CA LEU A 458 0.76 21.59 -26.42
C LEU A 458 0.21 21.68 -24.99
N LEU A 459 0.50 20.69 -24.14
CA LEU A 459 0.05 20.65 -22.75
C LEU A 459 0.61 21.82 -21.92
N VAL A 460 1.92 22.09 -22.02
CA VAL A 460 2.57 23.22 -21.34
C VAL A 460 2.02 24.54 -21.86
N ASN A 461 1.85 24.69 -23.18
CA ASN A 461 1.22 25.86 -23.78
C ASN A 461 -0.22 26.06 -23.27
N ARG A 462 -1.02 24.98 -23.14
CA ARG A 462 -2.36 25.06 -22.54
C ARG A 462 -2.29 25.59 -21.11
N PHE A 463 -1.41 25.05 -20.25
CA PHE A 463 -1.26 25.53 -18.87
C PHE A 463 -0.85 27.01 -18.77
N LEU A 464 0.07 27.47 -19.63
CA LEU A 464 0.54 28.86 -19.63
C LEU A 464 -0.52 29.83 -20.17
N THR A 465 -1.33 29.40 -21.15
CA THR A 465 -2.40 30.23 -21.74
C THR A 465 -3.73 30.19 -20.96
N PHE A 466 -3.98 29.16 -20.14
CA PHE A 466 -5.18 29.08 -19.30
C PHE A 466 -5.14 29.96 -18.05
N SER A 467 -4.03 30.65 -17.76
CA SER A 467 -3.86 31.49 -16.56
C SER A 467 -4.87 32.66 -16.56
N PRO A 468 -5.89 32.67 -15.68
CA PRO A 468 -7.02 33.58 -15.84
C PRO A 468 -7.07 34.64 -14.74
N GLU A 469 -6.77 35.89 -15.08
CA GLU A 469 -7.21 37.06 -14.29
C GLU A 469 -8.75 37.22 -14.26
N THR A 470 -9.49 36.32 -14.91
CA THR A 470 -10.93 36.45 -15.20
C THR A 470 -11.81 35.31 -14.69
N ARG A 471 -11.29 34.37 -13.89
CA ARG A 471 -12.14 33.54 -13.00
C ARG A 471 -11.74 33.72 -11.55
N SER A 472 -12.54 34.51 -10.85
CA SER A 472 -12.62 34.57 -9.40
C SER A 472 -12.90 33.17 -8.83
N TRP A 473 -11.85 32.44 -8.40
CA TRP A 473 -11.94 31.26 -7.52
C TRP A 473 -12.38 31.69 -6.10
N ARG A 474 -13.51 32.37 -6.02
CA ARG A 474 -14.15 32.83 -4.79
C ARG A 474 -15.23 31.82 -4.45
N ASP A 475 -14.82 30.82 -3.67
CA ASP A 475 -15.50 30.45 -2.43
C ASP A 475 -14.76 29.27 -1.80
N ASN A 476 -13.80 29.58 -0.92
CA ASN A 476 -14.00 29.32 0.50
C ASN A 476 -12.96 30.03 1.37
N VAL A 477 -13.41 30.54 2.51
CA VAL A 477 -12.63 31.37 3.42
C VAL A 477 -11.70 30.52 4.28
N GLY A 478 -10.43 30.95 4.39
CA GLY A 478 -9.60 30.61 5.55
C GLY A 478 -8.75 29.35 5.46
N ASN A 479 -7.76 29.33 4.55
CA ASN A 479 -6.46 28.74 4.89
C ASN A 479 -5.33 29.32 4.03
N LEU A 480 -4.11 29.34 4.58
CA LEU A 480 -2.93 30.01 4.01
C LEU A 480 -2.27 29.20 2.88
N ASN A 481 -3.08 28.64 1.98
CA ASN A 481 -2.64 27.71 0.94
C ASN A 481 -2.49 28.43 -0.41
N GLU A 482 -1.23 28.54 -0.82
CA GLU A 482 -0.75 28.79 -2.18
C GLU A 482 -1.69 28.25 -3.28
N PRO A 483 -2.08 29.05 -4.29
CA PRO A 483 -3.09 28.65 -5.27
C PRO A 483 -2.59 27.45 -6.06
N ILE A 484 -3.31 26.32 -5.93
CA ILE A 484 -2.85 25.00 -6.40
C ILE A 484 -2.54 24.99 -7.91
N GLY A 485 -3.18 25.87 -8.70
CA GLY A 485 -2.85 26.08 -10.11
C GLY A 485 -1.39 26.47 -10.38
N GLU A 486 -0.76 27.28 -9.52
CA GLU A 486 0.66 27.63 -9.67
C GLU A 486 1.58 26.41 -9.51
N LYS A 487 1.23 25.47 -8.61
CA LYS A 487 1.97 24.21 -8.44
C LYS A 487 1.87 23.32 -9.67
N VAL A 488 0.71 23.28 -10.32
CA VAL A 488 0.49 22.53 -11.56
C VAL A 488 1.28 23.16 -12.71
N ILE A 489 1.26 24.49 -12.87
CA ILE A 489 2.05 25.18 -13.90
C ILE A 489 3.56 24.93 -13.66
N THR A 490 4.05 25.09 -12.42
CA THR A 490 5.44 24.77 -12.06
C THR A 490 5.79 23.29 -12.28
N ALA A 491 4.87 22.36 -12.06
CA ALA A 491 5.07 20.94 -12.38
C ALA A 491 5.14 20.71 -13.91
N SER A 492 4.32 21.38 -14.70
CA SER A 492 4.36 21.28 -16.17
C SER A 492 5.67 21.83 -16.76
N ILE A 493 6.24 22.89 -16.17
CA ILE A 493 7.57 23.40 -16.54
C ILE A 493 8.67 22.41 -16.16
N LYS A 494 8.55 21.70 -15.02
CA LYS A 494 9.49 20.61 -14.66
C LYS A 494 9.37 19.39 -15.56
N VAL A 495 8.19 19.12 -16.13
CA VAL A 495 8.04 18.12 -17.21
C VAL A 495 8.76 18.60 -18.46
N LEU A 496 8.55 19.85 -18.90
CA LEU A 496 9.23 20.44 -20.06
C LEU A 496 10.76 20.32 -19.93
N ASP A 497 11.30 20.67 -18.76
CA ASP A 497 12.72 20.58 -18.40
C ASP A 497 13.28 19.15 -18.56
N GLU A 498 12.69 18.20 -17.84
CA GLU A 498 13.13 16.79 -17.87
C GLU A 498 13.02 16.20 -19.29
N CYS A 499 11.99 16.58 -20.06
CA CYS A 499 11.82 16.16 -21.45
C CYS A 499 12.86 16.77 -22.39
N LEU A 500 13.18 18.06 -22.25
CA LEU A 500 14.22 18.73 -23.06
C LEU A 500 15.60 18.13 -22.79
N LEU A 501 15.94 17.89 -21.52
CA LEU A 501 17.16 17.21 -21.11
C LEU A 501 17.22 15.78 -21.69
N ALA A 502 16.15 15.00 -21.52
CA ALA A 502 16.02 13.64 -22.04
C ALA A 502 16.20 13.57 -23.57
N ILE A 503 15.54 14.45 -24.33
CA ILE A 503 15.65 14.51 -25.80
C ILE A 503 17.05 14.96 -26.23
N SER A 504 17.75 15.79 -25.43
CA SER A 504 19.12 16.22 -25.70
C SER A 504 20.19 15.17 -25.37
N GLY A 505 19.78 13.98 -24.93
CA GLY A 505 20.69 12.93 -24.48
C GLY A 505 21.40 13.24 -23.15
N PHE A 506 20.89 14.21 -22.36
CA PHE A 506 21.40 14.48 -21.03
C PHE A 506 21.00 13.35 -20.08
N LYS A 507 21.95 12.45 -19.83
CA LYS A 507 21.89 11.56 -18.67
C LYS A 507 22.35 12.35 -17.45
N GLY A 508 21.55 12.31 -16.38
CA GLY A 508 21.78 13.13 -15.19
C GLY A 508 23.12 12.86 -14.50
N THR A 509 23.46 13.71 -13.53
CA THR A 509 24.72 13.69 -12.76
C THR A 509 24.96 12.46 -11.87
N GLU A 510 24.17 11.40 -12.01
CA GLU A 510 24.30 10.16 -11.23
C GLU A 510 25.11 9.06 -11.96
N ASP A 511 25.36 9.18 -13.27
CA ASP A 511 26.08 8.18 -14.09
C ASP A 511 27.60 8.12 -13.87
N LEU A 512 28.15 8.76 -12.82
CA LEU A 512 29.56 8.62 -12.43
C LEU A 512 29.88 7.27 -11.73
N SER A 513 28.92 6.34 -11.64
CA SER A 513 29.09 5.03 -10.99
C SER A 513 28.99 3.82 -11.91
N SER A 514 28.99 3.97 -13.25
CA SER A 514 28.94 2.82 -14.17
C SER A 514 30.26 2.04 -14.28
N ASP A 515 31.39 2.67 -13.93
CA ASP A 515 32.74 2.12 -14.14
C ASP A 515 33.39 1.58 -12.85
N ILE A 516 32.61 0.90 -12.01
CA ILE A 516 33.17 0.00 -10.98
C ILE A 516 32.98 -1.44 -11.43
N SER A 517 34.06 -1.99 -11.97
CA SER A 517 34.19 -3.39 -12.39
C SER A 517 33.77 -4.37 -11.31
N LEU A 518 33.13 -5.46 -11.75
CA LEU A 518 32.90 -6.68 -10.98
C LEU A 518 34.23 -7.22 -10.39
N ASP A 519 34.52 -6.94 -9.12
CA ASP A 519 35.15 -7.88 -8.16
C ASP A 519 35.48 -7.20 -6.81
N SER A 520 34.63 -7.44 -5.79
CA SER A 520 35.01 -7.81 -4.40
C SER A 520 33.84 -7.62 -3.44
N PRO A 521 33.70 -8.45 -2.38
CA PRO A 521 32.61 -8.32 -1.41
C PRO A 521 33.04 -7.68 -0.08
N PHE A 522 32.06 -7.09 0.61
CA PHE A 522 32.06 -6.59 1.99
C PHE A 522 32.70 -5.22 2.30
N THR A 523 31.86 -4.41 2.97
CA THR A 523 32.20 -3.30 3.89
C THR A 523 33.12 -2.18 3.41
N SER A 524 32.51 -1.07 2.97
CA SER A 524 33.07 0.27 3.19
C SER A 524 31.94 1.23 3.61
N ASP A 525 32.24 2.13 4.53
CA ASP A 525 31.25 2.98 5.19
C ASP A 525 30.67 4.04 4.24
N TYR A 526 29.34 4.13 4.19
CA TYR A 526 28.62 4.94 3.21
C TYR A 526 28.54 6.43 3.61
N VAL A 527 29.68 7.11 3.66
CA VAL A 527 29.74 8.58 3.75
C VAL A 527 29.48 9.16 2.36
N LYS A 528 28.20 9.43 2.07
CA LYS A 528 27.76 10.03 0.80
C LYS A 528 28.20 11.49 0.70
N LEU A 529 29.44 11.73 0.25
CA LEU A 529 29.93 13.08 -0.01
C LEU A 529 29.23 13.64 -1.26
N LYS A 530 28.21 14.49 -1.06
CA LYS A 530 27.60 15.25 -2.16
C LYS A 530 28.55 16.35 -2.63
N THR A 531 29.36 16.05 -3.64
CA THR A 531 30.05 17.10 -4.41
C THR A 531 29.02 17.82 -5.27
N ILE A 532 28.64 19.04 -4.86
CA ILE A 532 27.77 19.90 -5.65
C ILE A 532 28.60 20.45 -6.81
N SER A 533 28.48 19.83 -7.99
CA SER A 533 28.98 20.41 -9.25
C SER A 533 27.85 21.21 -9.89
N SER A 534 27.95 22.54 -9.83
CA SER A 534 26.96 23.46 -10.37
C SER A 534 27.41 24.13 -11.68
N ALA A 535 28.22 23.43 -12.48
CA ALA A 535 28.60 23.85 -13.84
C ALA A 535 29.02 22.64 -14.70
N PRO A 536 28.72 22.63 -16.02
CA PRO A 536 29.34 21.70 -16.95
C PRO A 536 30.84 22.02 -17.09
N SER A 537 31.70 21.00 -17.12
CA SER A 537 33.15 21.19 -17.19
C SER A 537 33.57 21.73 -18.56
N TYR A 538 34.10 22.94 -18.61
CA TYR A 538 34.75 23.49 -19.80
C TYR A 538 36.12 22.83 -20.01
N GLY A 539 36.26 22.12 -21.13
CA GLY A 539 37.54 21.58 -21.60
C GLY A 539 37.43 21.15 -23.07
N PRO A 540 38.21 21.72 -24.00
CA PRO A 540 38.19 21.29 -25.39
C PRO A 540 39.02 20.02 -25.54
N HIS A 541 38.36 18.86 -25.56
CA HIS A 541 38.98 17.64 -26.06
C HIS A 541 38.58 17.42 -27.52
N ASP A 542 39.49 17.79 -28.42
CA ASP A 542 39.48 17.31 -29.79
C ASP A 542 39.46 15.77 -29.79
N CYS A 543 38.44 15.19 -30.38
CA CYS A 543 38.39 13.79 -30.76
C CYS A 543 37.82 13.71 -32.18
N ALA A 544 38.60 13.13 -33.08
CA ALA A 544 38.39 13.23 -34.51
C ALA A 544 37.04 12.64 -34.98
N VAL A 545 36.45 13.29 -35.98
CA VAL A 545 35.21 12.87 -36.62
C VAL A 545 35.46 11.59 -37.41
N ASN A 546 34.89 10.48 -36.96
CA ASN A 546 34.54 9.36 -37.83
C ASN A 546 33.04 9.48 -38.14
N HIS A 547 32.73 9.83 -39.39
CA HIS A 547 31.37 9.79 -39.93
C HIS A 547 30.98 8.33 -40.19
N ASP A 548 30.06 7.80 -39.39
CA ASP A 548 29.01 6.92 -39.92
C ASP A 548 27.82 6.77 -38.94
N GLY A 549 26.60 6.72 -39.48
CA GLY A 549 25.41 6.19 -38.79
C GLY A 549 24.83 6.94 -37.58
N ALA A 550 25.23 8.17 -37.28
CA ALA A 550 24.79 8.88 -36.07
C ALA A 550 23.65 9.89 -36.31
N GLU A 551 22.39 9.43 -36.29
CA GLU A 551 21.22 10.28 -36.02
C GLU A 551 21.27 10.76 -34.55
N LYS A 552 22.17 11.70 -34.28
CA LYS A 552 22.30 12.33 -32.97
C LYS A 552 21.08 13.20 -32.73
N LEU A 553 20.26 12.80 -31.76
CA LEU A 553 19.23 13.62 -31.12
C LEU A 553 19.87 14.92 -30.63
N SER A 554 19.81 15.99 -31.44
CA SER A 554 20.38 17.29 -31.08
C SER A 554 19.47 18.07 -30.13
N GLY A 555 18.20 17.69 -30.02
CA GLY A 555 17.16 18.41 -29.27
C GLY A 555 16.89 19.84 -29.75
N SER A 556 17.57 20.29 -30.82
CA SER A 556 17.71 21.71 -31.16
C SER A 556 16.40 22.36 -31.60
N GLU A 557 15.55 21.59 -32.28
CA GLU A 557 14.21 22.05 -32.69
C GLU A 557 13.27 22.16 -31.48
N GLN A 558 13.35 21.21 -30.55
CA GLN A 558 12.53 21.17 -29.33
C GLN A 558 12.92 22.31 -28.37
N TRP A 559 14.21 22.56 -28.19
CA TRP A 559 14.70 23.72 -27.44
C TRP A 559 14.32 25.05 -28.11
N LEU A 560 14.45 25.15 -29.43
CA LEU A 560 14.04 26.34 -30.19
C LEU A 560 12.53 26.61 -30.03
N GLU A 561 11.69 25.58 -30.13
CA GLU A 561 10.25 25.70 -29.86
C GLU A 561 10.01 26.17 -28.43
N ALA A 562 10.68 25.58 -27.42
CA ALA A 562 10.49 25.97 -26.03
C ALA A 562 10.89 27.44 -25.74
N ILE A 563 11.99 27.91 -26.32
CA ILE A 563 12.46 29.29 -26.21
C ILE A 563 11.49 30.27 -26.90
N VAL A 564 10.99 29.94 -28.09
CA VAL A 564 10.12 30.85 -28.86
C VAL A 564 8.67 30.84 -28.34
N ARG A 565 8.16 29.67 -27.94
CA ARG A 565 6.74 29.44 -27.63
C ARG A 565 6.42 29.59 -26.14
N HIS A 566 7.23 29.01 -25.26
CA HIS A 566 6.90 28.89 -23.83
C HIS A 566 7.57 29.98 -23.00
N LEU A 567 8.86 30.24 -23.19
CA LEU A 567 9.63 31.19 -22.37
C LEU A 567 9.01 32.60 -22.27
N PRO A 568 8.46 33.23 -23.33
CA PRO A 568 7.84 34.56 -23.22
C PRO A 568 6.60 34.55 -22.30
N LEU A 569 5.79 33.48 -22.37
CA LEU A 569 4.61 33.32 -21.54
C LEU A 569 4.99 33.07 -20.07
N ILE A 570 6.03 32.28 -19.82
CA ILE A 570 6.52 32.02 -18.45
C ILE A 570 7.13 33.32 -17.86
N GLY A 571 7.92 34.05 -18.63
CA GLY A 571 8.56 35.30 -18.17
C GLY A 571 7.56 36.40 -17.79
N GLN A 572 6.41 36.46 -18.46
CA GLN A 572 5.30 37.38 -18.16
C GLN A 572 4.37 36.89 -17.03
N HIS A 573 4.52 35.64 -16.57
CA HIS A 573 3.64 35.07 -15.54
C HIS A 573 3.81 35.77 -14.18
N SER A 574 2.71 36.01 -13.47
CA SER A 574 2.68 36.77 -12.21
C SER A 574 3.42 36.08 -11.05
N SER A 575 3.29 34.75 -10.94
CA SER A 575 3.96 33.96 -9.88
C SER A 575 5.49 33.93 -10.03
N PRO A 576 6.26 34.27 -8.98
CA PRO A 576 7.72 34.16 -9.00
C PRO A 576 8.20 32.71 -9.03
N MET A 577 7.44 31.75 -8.49
CA MET A 577 7.80 30.33 -8.51
C MET A 577 7.79 29.76 -9.93
N VAL A 578 6.80 30.17 -10.73
CA VAL A 578 6.67 29.82 -12.16
C VAL A 578 7.85 30.39 -12.96
N ARG A 579 8.21 31.67 -12.75
CA ARG A 579 9.41 32.28 -13.38
C ARG A 579 10.72 31.62 -12.95
N ALA A 580 10.88 31.30 -11.67
CA ALA A 580 12.07 30.60 -11.16
C ALA A 580 12.23 29.21 -11.80
N ALA A 581 11.12 28.48 -12.01
CA ALA A 581 11.13 27.18 -12.67
C ALA A 581 11.63 27.25 -14.13
N SER A 582 11.27 28.29 -14.90
CA SER A 582 11.86 28.49 -16.23
C SER A 582 13.36 28.76 -16.18
N VAL A 583 13.84 29.55 -15.21
CA VAL A 583 15.29 29.83 -15.09
C VAL A 583 16.06 28.55 -14.83
N THR A 584 15.55 27.65 -13.98
CA THR A 584 16.15 26.32 -13.78
C THR A 584 16.14 25.49 -15.06
N CYS A 585 15.02 25.48 -15.79
CA CYS A 585 14.87 24.71 -17.03
C CYS A 585 15.85 25.18 -18.13
N PHE A 586 15.87 26.47 -18.46
CA PHE A 586 16.72 26.98 -19.54
C PHE A 586 18.21 27.05 -19.15
N ALA A 587 18.55 27.02 -17.85
CA ALA A 587 19.93 26.81 -17.40
C ALA A 587 20.46 25.39 -17.69
N GLY A 588 19.57 24.42 -17.98
CA GLY A 588 19.93 23.06 -18.39
C GLY A 588 20.39 22.92 -19.85
N ILE A 589 20.41 24.00 -20.63
CA ILE A 589 20.76 23.96 -22.05
C ILE A 589 22.21 23.48 -22.27
N THR A 590 22.39 22.45 -23.09
CA THR A 590 23.71 21.90 -23.39
C THR A 590 24.46 22.78 -24.40
N SER A 591 25.79 22.75 -24.37
CA SER A 591 26.61 23.53 -25.32
C SER A 591 26.34 23.16 -26.77
N THR A 592 26.10 21.88 -27.06
CA THR A 592 25.73 21.38 -28.40
C THR A 592 24.43 22.00 -28.90
N VAL A 593 23.39 22.06 -28.05
CA VAL A 593 22.13 22.75 -28.36
C VAL A 593 22.40 24.24 -28.56
N PHE A 594 23.05 24.92 -27.62
CA PHE A 594 23.27 26.36 -27.67
C PHE A 594 24.01 26.80 -28.95
N PHE A 595 25.02 26.06 -29.39
CA PHE A 595 25.71 26.38 -30.64
C PHE A 595 24.85 26.14 -31.90
N SER A 596 23.89 25.20 -31.85
CA SER A 596 22.96 24.91 -32.96
C SER A 596 21.80 25.90 -33.11
N LEU A 597 21.48 26.71 -32.09
CA LEU A 597 20.39 27.69 -32.17
C LEU A 597 20.68 28.82 -33.19
N PRO A 598 19.65 29.48 -33.74
CA PRO A 598 19.81 30.70 -34.55
C PRO A 598 20.45 31.84 -33.76
N GLN A 599 21.29 32.67 -34.40
CA GLN A 599 22.04 33.75 -33.72
C GLN A 599 21.16 34.73 -32.93
N ASP A 600 19.99 35.08 -33.44
CA ASP A 600 19.08 36.04 -32.80
C ASP A 600 18.53 35.53 -31.44
N ASN A 601 18.44 34.20 -31.27
CA ASN A 601 17.94 33.57 -30.04
C ASN A 601 19.04 33.26 -29.01
N LYS A 602 20.33 33.46 -29.36
CA LYS A 602 21.47 33.32 -28.43
C LYS A 602 21.70 34.53 -27.53
N ILE A 603 20.92 35.59 -27.74
CA ILE A 603 20.99 36.87 -27.02
C ILE A 603 19.80 37.02 -26.05
N SER A 604 18.74 36.21 -26.24
CA SER A 604 17.54 36.13 -25.40
C SER A 604 17.53 34.93 -24.44
N SER A 605 18.55 34.07 -24.52
CA SER A 605 18.86 33.00 -23.55
C SER A 605 20.04 33.42 -22.66
#